data_AF-A0A2A4QGA0-F1
#
_entry.id   AF-A0A2A4QGA0-F1
#
_cell.length_a   1.000
_cell.length_b   1.000
_cell.length_c   1.000
_cell.angle_alpha   90.00
_cell.angle_beta   90.00
_cell.angle_gamma   90.00
#
_symmetry.space_group_name_H-M   'P 1'
#
loop_
_entity.id
_entity.type
_entity.pdbx_description
1 polymer ?
#
loop_
_entity_poly.entity_id
_entity_poly.type
_entity_poly.pdbx_seq_one_letter_code
_entity_poly.pdbx_strand_id
1 'polypeptide(L)'
;MADETRIQVLKEPNRPATSDKWMWVALGGPPEKQSVLFDYDPSRAQEVPVRLLDGFKSGYLQTNVYAGYNEVCRKNNLIQVG
;
A
#
# COMPACT_ATOMS: atom_id res chain seq x y z
N MET A 1 6.68 -6.36 -1.81
CA MET A 1 5.25 -6.69 -2.03
C MET A 1 4.38 -5.67 -1.33
N ALA A 2 3.17 -5.45 -1.81
CA ALA A 2 2.18 -4.59 -1.17
C ALA A 2 0.77 -5.18 -1.30
N ASP A 3 -0.04 -5.02 -0.26
CA ASP A 3 -1.46 -5.36 -0.24
C ASP A 3 -2.24 -4.37 0.64
N GLU A 4 -3.53 -4.26 0.39
CA GLU A 4 -4.45 -3.39 1.11
C GLU A 4 -5.66 -4.19 1.61
N THR A 5 -5.80 -4.27 2.92
CA THR A 5 -6.89 -5.01 3.56
C THR A 5 -7.92 -4.04 4.11
N ARG A 6 -9.20 -4.26 3.78
CA ARG A 6 -10.29 -3.49 4.37
C ARG A 6 -10.45 -3.84 5.86
N ILE A 7 -10.50 -2.83 6.72
CA ILE A 7 -10.64 -2.98 8.17
C ILE A 7 -11.79 -2.14 8.74
N GLN A 8 -12.18 -2.42 9.99
CA GLN A 8 -13.08 -1.58 10.78
C GLN A 8 -12.31 -0.91 11.91
N VAL A 9 -12.53 0.40 12.09
CA VAL A 9 -11.96 1.17 13.20
C VAL A 9 -13.11 1.64 14.09
N LEU A 10 -13.16 1.12 15.31
CA LEU A 10 -14.31 1.29 16.22
C LEU A 10 -14.48 2.74 16.73
N LYS A 11 -13.39 3.49 16.86
CA LYS A 11 -13.37 4.80 17.54
C LYS A 11 -12.62 5.87 16.73
N GLU A 12 -12.83 5.93 15.42
CA GLU A 12 -12.27 7.00 14.59
C GLU A 12 -13.12 8.29 14.73
N PRO A 13 -12.52 9.45 15.04
CA PRO A 13 -13.25 10.71 15.07
C PRO A 13 -13.91 11.02 13.73
N ASN A 14 -15.17 11.44 13.76
CA ASN A 14 -15.94 11.85 12.59
C ASN A 14 -16.16 10.77 11.51
N ARG A 15 -15.92 9.48 11.82
CA ARG A 15 -16.24 8.37 10.92
C ARG A 15 -16.96 7.23 11.64
N PRO A 16 -18.01 6.63 11.06
CA PRO A 16 -18.66 5.48 11.66
C PRO A 16 -17.75 4.24 11.57
N ALA A 17 -17.88 3.33 12.54
CA ALA A 17 -17.09 2.08 12.57
C ALA A 17 -17.27 1.24 11.29
N THR A 18 -18.43 1.34 10.66
CA THR A 18 -18.82 0.64 9.43
C THR A 18 -18.30 1.26 8.14
N SER A 19 -17.73 2.48 8.14
CA SER A 19 -17.18 3.04 6.90
C SER A 19 -15.96 2.24 6.44
N ASP A 20 -15.79 2.12 5.12
CA ASP A 20 -14.61 1.47 4.56
C ASP A 20 -13.33 2.24 4.94
N LYS A 21 -12.30 1.48 5.31
CA LYS A 21 -10.98 1.94 5.74
C LYS A 21 -9.97 0.85 5.39
N TRP A 22 -8.70 1.21 5.19
CA TRP A 22 -7.68 0.27 4.74
C TRP A 22 -6.46 0.27 5.64
N MET A 23 -5.94 -0.93 5.87
CA MET A 23 -4.58 -1.14 6.33
C MET A 23 -3.75 -1.57 5.13
N TRP A 24 -2.74 -0.79 4.79
CA TRP A 24 -1.76 -1.10 3.76
C TRP A 24 -0.59 -1.82 4.41
N VAL A 25 -0.16 -2.92 3.80
CA VAL A 25 0.97 -3.71 4.27
C VAL A 25 1.99 -3.79 3.16
N ALA A 26 3.23 -3.35 3.45
CA ALA A 26 4.35 -3.50 2.55
C ALA A 26 5.45 -4.33 3.22
N LEU A 27 5.90 -5.38 2.54
CA LEU A 27 7.08 -6.13 2.92
C LEU A 27 8.18 -5.85 1.90
N GLY A 28 9.35 -5.46 2.40
CA GLY A 28 10.53 -5.14 1.62
C GLY A 28 11.80 -5.18 2.47
N GLY A 29 12.85 -4.55 1.95
CA GLY A 29 14.21 -4.60 2.53
C GLY A 29 15.07 -5.71 1.90
N PRO A 30 16.40 -5.64 2.06
CA PRO A 30 17.30 -6.67 1.56
C PRO A 30 17.07 -7.98 2.34
N PRO A 31 17.50 -9.15 1.79
CA PRO A 31 17.22 -10.47 2.37
C PRO A 31 17.54 -10.59 3.86
N GLU A 32 18.65 -9.98 4.31
CA GLU A 32 19.11 -10.04 5.70
C GLU A 32 18.53 -8.93 6.60
N LYS A 33 17.79 -7.97 6.04
CA LYS A 33 17.22 -6.82 6.79
C LYS A 33 15.81 -6.50 6.30
N GLN A 34 14.95 -7.50 6.33
CA GLN A 34 13.56 -7.31 5.95
C GLN A 34 12.83 -6.43 6.96
N SER A 35 11.87 -5.66 6.45
CA SER A 35 10.96 -4.84 7.26
C SER A 35 9.55 -4.96 6.72
N VAL A 36 8.58 -4.99 7.64
CA VAL A 36 7.15 -4.89 7.33
C VAL A 36 6.67 -3.52 7.78
N LEU A 37 6.07 -2.78 6.85
CA LEU A 37 5.42 -1.50 7.11
C LEU A 37 3.91 -1.72 7.11
N PHE A 38 3.27 -1.28 8.18
CA PHE A 38 1.81 -1.17 8.30
C PHE A 38 1.44 0.31 8.26
N ASP A 39 0.63 0.71 7.28
CA ASP A 39 0.18 2.09 7.11
C ASP A 39 -1.35 2.13 7.03
N TYR A 40 -1.97 2.87 7.93
CA TYR A 40 -3.42 3.05 7.94
C TYR A 40 -3.80 4.25 7.05
N ASP A 41 -4.75 4.05 6.15
CA ASP A 41 -5.37 5.15 5.41
C ASP A 41 -6.89 4.89 5.23
N PRO A 42 -7.76 5.90 5.47
CA PRO A 42 -9.19 5.76 5.23
C PRO A 42 -9.57 5.69 3.75
N SER A 43 -8.61 5.76 2.83
CA SER A 43 -8.79 5.67 1.37
C SER A 43 -8.11 4.43 0.79
N ARG A 44 -8.74 3.87 -0.26
CA ARG A 44 -8.11 2.86 -1.15
C ARG A 44 -7.48 3.49 -2.39
N ALA A 45 -7.50 4.82 -2.51
CA ALA A 45 -7.17 5.48 -3.75
C ALA A 45 -5.68 5.36 -4.12
N GLN A 46 -5.38 5.47 -5.41
CA GLN A 46 -4.04 5.29 -5.98
C GLN A 46 -2.98 6.24 -5.39
N GLU A 47 -3.39 7.35 -4.77
CA GLU A 47 -2.49 8.31 -4.12
C GLU A 47 -1.80 7.70 -2.89
N VAL A 48 -2.43 6.72 -2.24
CA VAL A 48 -1.86 6.07 -1.05
C VAL A 48 -0.59 5.29 -1.38
N PRO A 49 -0.57 4.33 -2.34
CA PRO A 49 0.65 3.61 -2.68
C PRO A 49 1.71 4.52 -3.31
N VAL A 50 1.30 5.60 -4.00
CA VAL A 50 2.25 6.62 -4.52
C VAL A 50 3.00 7.31 -3.38
N ARG A 51 2.31 7.66 -2.28
CA ARG A 51 2.94 8.26 -1.09
C ARG A 51 3.74 7.22 -0.30
N LEU A 52 3.18 6.03 -0.10
CA LEU A 52 3.77 4.96 0.72
C LEU A 52 5.11 4.45 0.16
N LEU A 53 5.21 4.36 -1.17
CA LEU A 53 6.41 3.88 -1.86
C LEU A 53 7.24 5.04 -2.44
N ASP A 54 7.07 6.26 -1.95
CA ASP A 54 7.96 7.35 -2.36
C ASP A 54 9.42 7.00 -2.02
N GLY A 55 10.33 7.35 -2.94
CA GLY A 55 11.73 6.97 -2.84
C GLY A 55 12.07 5.51 -3.18
N PHE A 56 11.11 4.58 -3.28
CA PHE A 56 11.38 3.21 -3.77
C PHE A 56 11.51 3.21 -5.29
N LYS A 57 12.74 3.38 -5.81
CA LYS A 57 13.01 3.51 -7.24
C LYS A 57 13.56 2.22 -7.84
N SER A 58 12.96 1.78 -8.93
CA SER A 58 13.31 0.58 -9.70
C SER A 58 13.21 -0.73 -8.91
N GLY A 59 12.95 -1.83 -9.61
CA GLY A 59 12.83 -3.17 -9.02
C GLY A 59 11.46 -3.78 -9.23
N TYR A 60 11.04 -4.64 -8.32
CA TYR A 60 9.80 -5.43 -8.46
C TYR A 60 8.79 -5.07 -7.39
N LEU A 61 7.53 -4.92 -7.80
CA LEU A 61 6.40 -4.75 -6.89
C LEU A 61 5.39 -5.87 -7.11
N GLN A 62 5.35 -6.81 -6.16
CA GLN A 62 4.33 -7.84 -6.14
C GLN A 62 3.03 -7.34 -5.51
N THR A 63 1.90 -7.48 -6.22
CA THR A 63 0.57 -7.00 -5.81
C THR A 63 -0.53 -7.97 -6.26
N ASN A 64 -1.77 -7.74 -5.82
CA ASN A 64 -2.98 -8.48 -6.22
C ASN A 64 -3.60 -8.00 -7.56
N VAL A 65 -2.81 -7.37 -8.45
CA VAL A 65 -3.25 -6.74 -9.73
C VAL A 65 -4.27 -5.60 -9.55
N TYR A 66 -4.43 -5.08 -8.34
CA TYR A 66 -5.25 -3.90 -8.13
C TYR A 66 -4.70 -2.69 -8.89
N ALA A 67 -5.54 -2.07 -9.73
CA ALA A 67 -5.16 -0.94 -10.58
C ALA A 67 -4.65 0.29 -9.81
N GLY A 68 -4.93 0.39 -8.51
CA GLY A 68 -4.40 1.46 -7.66
C GLY A 68 -2.86 1.50 -7.59
N TYR A 69 -2.18 0.40 -7.92
CA TYR A 69 -0.71 0.35 -7.97
C TYR A 69 -0.12 0.81 -9.31
N ASN A 70 -0.92 0.98 -10.37
CA ASN A 70 -0.41 1.26 -11.71
C ASN A 70 0.41 2.56 -11.77
N GLU A 71 -0.08 3.60 -11.12
CA GLU A 71 0.55 4.92 -11.13
C GLU A 71 1.89 4.92 -10.38
N VAL A 72 1.98 4.22 -9.24
CA VAL A 72 3.25 4.12 -8.51
C VAL A 72 4.27 3.29 -9.29
N CYS A 73 3.85 2.20 -9.93
CA CYS A 73 4.74 1.41 -10.79
C CYS A 73 5.32 2.26 -11.92
N ARG A 74 4.47 3.04 -12.61
CA ARG A 74 4.89 3.96 -13.67
C ARG A 74 5.83 5.05 -13.16
N LYS A 75 5.49 5.72 -12.05
CA LYS A 75 6.29 6.81 -11.47
C LYS A 75 7.67 6.36 -10.97
N ASN A 76 7.74 5.15 -10.44
CA ASN A 76 8.95 4.63 -9.81
C ASN A 76 9.74 3.65 -10.68
N ASN A 77 9.32 3.44 -11.94
CA ASN A 77 9.92 2.48 -12.87
C ASN A 77 9.98 1.06 -12.28
N LEU A 78 8.87 0.62 -11.68
CA LEU A 78 8.76 -0.70 -11.06
C LEU A 78 8.18 -1.70 -12.06
N ILE A 79 8.73 -2.91 -12.04
CA ILE A 79 8.17 -4.08 -12.72
C ILE A 79 7.09 -4.64 -11.80
N GLN A 80 5.84 -4.55 -12.23
CA GLN A 80 4.73 -5.17 -11.52
C GLN A 80 4.76 -6.68 -11.74
N VAL A 81 4.62 -7.44 -10.66
CA VAL A 81 4.55 -8.91 -10.69
C VAL A 81 3.34 -9.38 -9.89
N GLY A 82 2.73 -10.48 -10.30
CA GLY A 82 1.47 -10.99 -9.72
C GLY A 82 0.31 -10.91 -10.69
#